data_AF-A0A8H5L630-F1
#
_entry.id   AF-A0A8H5L630-F1
#
_cell.length_a   1.000
_cell.length_b   1.000
_cell.length_c   1.000
_cell.angle_alpha   90.00
_cell.angle_beta   90.00
_cell.angle_gamma   90.00
#
_symmetry.space_group_name_H-M   'P 1'
#
loop_
_entity.id
_entity.type
_entity.pdbx_description
1 polymer ?
#
loop_
_entity_poly.entity_id
_entity_poly.type
_entity_poly.pdbx_seq_one_letter_code
_entity_poly.pdbx_strand_id
1 'polypeptide(L)'
;MAESASKRVKTTGNGPLIGTHNGHFHADEALAVHMLRRLPAYRDASLVRTRDPAVLATCHTVVDVGGEYDAEKCRFDHHQRGFTTTFPDRPTKLSSAGLVFLHFGRAIVAERLGQPEDSADVELIYKKLYENFVEALDAHDNGISVFDPAAIAAAGLEKRFSEGAFGLGAMVGRLNPKWNDPTPSDPAEAQAAEDAKFNEASNRIGEEFDRDLDGYAGSWLPARTIVQEAFTKRTQYDEQGRLLVLEGQSVPWKDHLYTLEDGTPSVLYVLYAEKPEPGAKWRIQCVPESKDSFVSRKPLPEAWRGFRDAELDGISGIPGCVFVHAAGFIGGNKTFEGAKQMALKALDV
;
A
#
# COMPACT_ATOMS: atom_id res chain seq x y z
N MET A 1 -8.35 2.60 -24.42
CA MET A 1 -7.32 1.65 -23.99
C MET A 1 -6.03 2.08 -24.66
N ALA A 2 -5.19 2.85 -23.95
CA ALA A 2 -3.84 3.11 -24.45
C ALA A 2 -3.09 1.78 -24.45
N GLU A 3 -2.43 1.47 -25.56
CA GLU A 3 -1.59 0.29 -25.69
C GLU A 3 -0.43 0.40 -24.68
N SER A 4 -0.17 -0.66 -23.91
CA SER A 4 0.86 -0.68 -22.86
C SER A 4 2.24 -0.27 -23.42
N ALA A 5 2.86 0.74 -22.80
CA ALA A 5 4.16 1.25 -23.24
C ALA A 5 5.27 0.19 -23.16
N SER A 6 5.08 -0.87 -22.36
CA SER A 6 5.98 -2.03 -22.28
C SER A 6 6.16 -2.75 -23.64
N LYS A 7 5.11 -2.82 -24.47
CA LYS A 7 5.11 -3.54 -25.75
C LYS A 7 5.91 -2.85 -26.85
N ARG A 8 6.34 -1.61 -26.62
CA ARG A 8 7.03 -0.76 -27.61
C ARG A 8 8.56 -0.77 -27.48
N VAL A 9 9.09 -1.46 -26.47
CA VAL A 9 10.53 -1.49 -26.19
C VAL A 9 11.22 -2.53 -27.08
N LYS A 10 12.06 -2.09 -28.02
CA LYS A 10 12.97 -2.96 -28.80
C LYS A 10 14.38 -2.89 -28.20
N THR A 11 14.93 -3.99 -27.71
CA THR A 11 16.23 -4.02 -27.03
C THR A 11 17.37 -4.57 -27.90
N THR A 12 18.53 -3.92 -27.87
CA THR A 12 19.83 -4.49 -28.30
C THR A 12 20.89 -4.16 -27.24
N GLY A 13 21.22 -5.10 -26.34
CA GLY A 13 22.24 -4.95 -25.28
C GLY A 13 21.91 -3.96 -24.16
N ASN A 14 22.23 -4.30 -22.89
CA ASN A 14 22.09 -3.51 -21.64
C ASN A 14 20.73 -2.83 -21.32
N GLY A 15 19.65 -3.16 -22.05
CA GLY A 15 18.33 -2.54 -21.85
C GLY A 15 18.26 -1.05 -22.24
N PRO A 16 17.08 -0.41 -22.18
CA PRO A 16 16.92 1.01 -22.47
C PRO A 16 17.68 1.90 -21.48
N LEU A 17 18.20 3.03 -21.97
CA LEU A 17 18.78 4.06 -21.10
C LEU A 17 17.67 4.91 -20.46
N ILE A 18 17.67 5.01 -19.12
CA ILE A 18 16.77 5.86 -18.36
C ILE A 18 17.48 7.17 -17.99
N GLY A 19 16.84 8.31 -18.25
CA GLY A 19 17.28 9.64 -17.83
C GLY A 19 16.43 10.19 -16.69
N THR A 20 17.05 10.81 -15.70
CA THR A 20 16.38 11.62 -14.67
C THR A 20 17.29 12.76 -14.20
N HIS A 21 16.87 13.60 -13.27
CA HIS A 21 17.69 14.71 -12.80
C HIS A 21 18.77 14.27 -11.79
N ASN A 22 19.88 15.01 -11.76
CA ASN A 22 20.90 14.91 -10.70
C ASN A 22 20.60 15.85 -9.52
N GLY A 23 21.43 15.83 -8.47
CA GLY A 23 21.21 16.64 -7.27
C GLY A 23 20.28 15.95 -6.26
N HIS A 24 19.38 16.72 -5.64
CA HIS A 24 18.49 16.22 -4.57
C HIS A 24 17.65 15.05 -5.05
N PHE A 25 17.44 14.05 -4.18
CA PHE A 25 16.66 12.85 -4.47
C PHE A 25 15.23 13.06 -3.96
N HIS A 26 14.25 12.86 -4.81
CA HIS A 26 12.84 12.76 -4.42
C HIS A 26 12.38 11.31 -4.47
N ALA A 27 11.27 11.04 -3.78
CA ALA A 27 10.66 9.71 -3.81
C ALA A 27 10.09 9.38 -5.18
N ASP A 28 9.72 10.41 -5.95
CA ASP A 28 9.12 10.31 -7.26
C ASP A 28 10.03 9.59 -8.27
N GLU A 29 11.13 10.21 -8.66
CA GLU A 29 12.04 9.66 -9.64
C GLU A 29 12.74 8.39 -9.16
N ALA A 30 12.99 8.29 -7.85
CA ALA A 30 13.51 7.07 -7.23
C ALA A 30 12.57 5.87 -7.43
N LEU A 31 11.26 6.03 -7.21
CA LEU A 31 10.28 4.96 -7.41
C LEU A 31 10.03 4.70 -8.91
N ALA A 32 9.96 5.73 -9.74
CA ALA A 32 9.79 5.61 -11.19
C ALA A 32 10.88 4.72 -11.82
N VAL A 33 12.14 4.95 -11.47
CA VAL A 33 13.29 4.14 -11.93
C VAL A 33 13.18 2.68 -11.47
N HIS A 34 12.80 2.44 -10.21
CA HIS A 34 12.66 1.09 -9.67
C HIS A 34 11.55 0.31 -10.38
N MET A 35 10.38 0.93 -10.56
CA MET A 35 9.22 0.31 -11.21
C MET A 35 9.54 -0.09 -12.65
N LEU A 36 10.20 0.78 -13.43
CA LEU A 36 10.62 0.44 -14.80
C LEU A 36 11.48 -0.83 -14.78
N ARG A 37 12.48 -0.91 -13.89
CA ARG A 37 13.40 -2.06 -13.75
C ARG A 37 12.73 -3.36 -13.31
N ARG A 38 11.44 -3.36 -12.93
CA ARG A 38 10.67 -4.61 -12.71
C ARG A 38 10.27 -5.30 -14.01
N LEU A 39 10.28 -4.58 -15.14
CA LEU A 39 9.96 -5.15 -16.44
C LEU A 39 11.17 -5.85 -17.07
N PRO A 40 10.99 -7.01 -17.73
CA PRO A 40 12.08 -7.72 -18.39
C PRO A 40 12.91 -6.84 -19.35
N ALA A 41 12.24 -5.96 -20.10
CA ALA A 41 12.91 -5.08 -21.06
C ALA A 41 13.82 -4.02 -20.39
N TYR A 42 13.52 -3.63 -19.16
CA TYR A 42 14.26 -2.62 -18.39
C TYR A 42 15.10 -3.21 -17.24
N ARG A 43 15.11 -4.53 -17.07
CA ARG A 43 15.75 -5.19 -15.92
C ARG A 43 17.19 -4.73 -15.71
N ASP A 44 17.93 -4.62 -16.80
CA ASP A 44 19.34 -4.22 -16.82
C ASP A 44 19.55 -2.75 -17.25
N ALA A 45 18.47 -1.96 -17.30
CA ALA A 45 18.48 -0.58 -17.77
C ALA A 45 19.47 0.29 -16.99
N SER A 46 20.39 0.90 -17.74
CA SER A 46 21.33 1.89 -17.22
C SER A 46 20.63 3.21 -16.92
N LEU A 47 21.17 3.97 -15.97
CA LEU A 47 20.62 5.26 -15.53
C LEU A 47 21.63 6.37 -15.81
N VAL A 48 21.15 7.49 -16.31
CA VAL A 48 21.90 8.75 -16.43
C VAL A 48 21.15 9.83 -15.65
N ARG A 49 21.85 10.53 -14.75
CA ARG A 49 21.29 11.62 -13.95
C ARG A 49 21.87 12.96 -14.42
N THR A 50 21.03 13.80 -15.02
CA THR A 50 21.44 15.09 -15.61
C THR A 50 20.22 15.99 -15.89
N ARG A 51 20.46 17.29 -16.06
CA ARG A 51 19.49 18.25 -16.59
C ARG A 51 19.85 18.76 -17.99
N ASP A 52 20.93 18.24 -18.59
CA ASP A 52 21.34 18.62 -19.95
C ASP A 52 20.36 18.03 -20.99
N PRO A 53 19.59 18.87 -21.71
CA PRO A 53 18.63 18.40 -22.72
C PRO A 53 19.27 17.56 -23.82
N ALA A 54 20.53 17.82 -24.19
CA ALA A 54 21.22 17.07 -25.22
C ALA A 54 21.51 15.63 -24.78
N VAL A 55 21.83 15.42 -23.50
CA VAL A 55 22.04 14.09 -22.92
C VAL A 55 20.69 13.38 -22.73
N LEU A 56 19.68 14.08 -22.22
CA LEU A 56 18.32 13.53 -22.04
C LEU A 56 17.70 13.08 -23.37
N ALA A 57 17.99 13.79 -24.47
CA ALA A 57 17.56 13.40 -25.81
C ALA A 57 18.11 12.03 -26.26
N THR A 58 19.22 11.56 -25.68
CA THR A 58 19.79 10.23 -25.96
C THR A 58 19.13 9.11 -25.15
N CYS A 59 18.40 9.45 -24.09
CA CYS A 59 17.73 8.48 -23.24
C CYS A 59 16.47 7.95 -23.92
N HIS A 60 16.22 6.64 -23.79
CA HIS A 60 14.99 6.04 -24.27
C HIS A 60 13.81 6.53 -23.43
N THR A 61 13.93 6.45 -22.11
CA THR A 61 12.90 6.88 -21.16
C THR A 61 13.44 8.00 -20.29
N VAL A 62 12.66 9.05 -20.08
CA VAL A 62 13.03 10.15 -19.19
C VAL A 62 11.93 10.35 -18.17
N VAL A 63 12.31 10.44 -16.89
CA VAL A 63 11.42 10.62 -15.74
C VAL A 63 11.85 11.83 -14.92
N ASP A 64 10.88 12.61 -14.46
CA ASP A 64 11.05 13.74 -13.53
C ASP A 64 11.98 14.87 -14.01
N VAL A 65 12.19 14.95 -15.33
CA VAL A 65 13.01 15.99 -15.94
C VAL A 65 12.66 16.16 -17.41
N GLY A 66 12.87 17.37 -17.94
CA GLY A 66 12.75 17.69 -19.37
C GLY A 66 11.54 18.55 -19.73
N GLY A 67 10.58 18.73 -18.81
CA GLY A 67 9.41 19.58 -18.97
C GLY A 67 8.38 19.06 -19.97
N GLU A 68 8.34 17.74 -20.22
CA GLU A 68 7.47 17.11 -21.22
C GLU A 68 6.83 15.82 -20.66
N TYR A 69 5.50 15.72 -20.81
CA TYR A 69 4.78 14.45 -20.73
C TYR A 69 4.34 14.01 -22.13
N ASP A 70 4.95 12.92 -22.61
CA ASP A 70 4.61 12.26 -23.85
C ASP A 70 4.84 10.74 -23.68
N ALA A 71 3.74 10.00 -23.50
CA ALA A 71 3.80 8.56 -23.30
C ALA A 71 4.32 7.80 -24.52
N GLU A 72 4.14 8.32 -25.74
CA GLU A 72 4.63 7.67 -26.95
C GLU A 72 6.15 7.80 -27.07
N LYS A 73 6.72 8.92 -26.62
CA LYS A 73 8.16 9.15 -26.54
C LYS A 73 8.81 8.69 -25.23
N CYS A 74 8.05 8.06 -24.31
CA CYS A 74 8.51 7.70 -22.98
C CYS A 74 9.12 8.90 -22.22
N ARG A 75 8.42 10.04 -22.24
CA ARG A 75 8.74 11.24 -21.45
C ARG A 75 7.68 11.38 -20.37
N PHE A 76 8.10 11.30 -19.11
CA PHE A 76 7.21 11.25 -17.95
C PHE A 76 7.60 12.33 -16.96
N ASP A 77 7.51 13.59 -17.35
CA ASP A 77 7.67 14.75 -16.47
C ASP A 77 6.29 15.42 -16.21
N HIS A 78 6.11 15.98 -15.02
CA HIS A 78 4.88 16.61 -14.55
C HIS A 78 5.05 18.12 -14.24
N HIS A 79 6.27 18.65 -14.29
CA HIS A 79 6.63 20.02 -13.90
C HIS A 79 6.06 21.13 -14.81
N GLN A 80 5.57 20.79 -16.01
CA GLN A 80 5.07 21.73 -17.00
C GLN A 80 3.84 22.48 -16.50
N ARG A 81 3.83 23.79 -16.76
CA ARG A 81 2.69 24.65 -16.43
C ARG A 81 1.43 24.11 -17.11
N GLY A 82 0.38 23.89 -16.33
CA GLY A 82 -0.89 23.38 -16.83
C GLY A 82 -0.97 21.85 -16.92
N PHE A 83 -0.01 21.11 -16.38
CA PHE A 83 -0.16 19.67 -16.20
C PHE A 83 -1.33 19.34 -15.26
N THR A 84 -2.24 18.50 -15.75
CA THR A 84 -3.46 18.10 -15.02
C THR A 84 -3.80 16.62 -15.19
N THR A 85 -2.85 15.78 -15.66
CA THR A 85 -3.13 14.36 -15.84
C THR A 85 -3.30 13.70 -14.48
N THR A 86 -4.36 12.89 -14.35
CA THR A 86 -4.67 12.11 -13.16
C THR A 86 -4.81 10.63 -13.53
N PHE A 87 -4.74 9.77 -12.53
CA PHE A 87 -5.12 8.37 -12.70
C PHE A 87 -6.63 8.24 -12.91
N PRO A 88 -7.12 7.23 -13.67
CA PRO A 88 -8.56 7.02 -13.85
C PRO A 88 -9.32 6.99 -12.52
N ASP A 89 -10.44 7.70 -12.47
CA ASP A 89 -11.34 7.81 -11.31
C ASP A 89 -10.71 8.41 -10.05
N ARG A 90 -9.56 9.09 -10.17
CA ARG A 90 -8.85 9.73 -9.06
C ARG A 90 -8.56 11.20 -9.37
N PRO A 91 -8.74 12.12 -8.42
CA PRO A 91 -8.55 13.56 -8.65
C PRO A 91 -7.09 14.00 -8.50
N THR A 92 -6.23 13.16 -7.92
CA THR A 92 -4.83 13.47 -7.62
C THR A 92 -4.03 13.60 -8.91
N LYS A 93 -3.34 14.74 -9.09
CA LYS A 93 -2.39 14.93 -10.19
C LYS A 93 -1.24 13.95 -10.05
N LEU A 94 -0.81 13.35 -11.15
CA LEU A 94 0.29 12.40 -11.17
C LEU A 94 1.65 13.10 -10.95
N SER A 95 2.56 12.40 -10.29
CA SER A 95 4.01 12.63 -10.35
C SER A 95 4.61 11.76 -11.46
N SER A 96 5.93 11.77 -11.65
CA SER A 96 6.59 10.90 -12.65
C SER A 96 6.42 9.41 -12.36
N ALA A 97 6.40 8.99 -11.11
CA ALA A 97 6.11 7.65 -10.64
C ALA A 97 4.66 7.29 -10.94
N GLY A 98 3.73 8.21 -10.67
CA GLY A 98 2.33 8.05 -11.05
C GLY A 98 2.15 7.87 -12.55
N LEU A 99 2.87 8.64 -13.38
CA LEU A 99 2.89 8.51 -14.84
C LEU A 99 3.48 7.17 -15.28
N VAL A 100 4.63 6.76 -14.73
CA VAL A 100 5.23 5.44 -15.01
C VAL A 100 4.25 4.34 -14.60
N PHE A 101 3.63 4.42 -13.42
CA PHE A 101 2.67 3.43 -12.97
C PHE A 101 1.43 3.40 -13.87
N LEU A 102 0.91 4.55 -14.31
CA LEU A 102 -0.22 4.63 -15.24
C LEU A 102 0.03 3.83 -16.53
N HIS A 103 1.25 3.89 -17.08
CA HIS A 103 1.59 3.28 -18.38
C HIS A 103 2.20 1.89 -18.29
N PHE A 104 2.85 1.56 -17.19
CA PHE A 104 3.60 0.30 -17.01
C PHE A 104 3.09 -0.56 -15.85
N GLY A 105 2.25 -0.03 -14.96
CA GLY A 105 1.79 -0.71 -13.74
C GLY A 105 1.10 -2.03 -14.01
N ARG A 106 0.26 -2.12 -15.04
CA ARG A 106 -0.38 -3.40 -15.45
C ARG A 106 0.66 -4.44 -15.86
N ALA A 107 1.66 -4.04 -16.63
CA ALA A 107 2.74 -4.93 -17.06
C ALA A 107 3.59 -5.42 -15.87
N ILE A 108 3.87 -4.55 -14.91
CA ILE A 108 4.59 -4.90 -13.67
C ILE A 108 3.81 -5.93 -12.85
N VAL A 109 2.51 -5.68 -12.64
CA VAL A 109 1.63 -6.60 -11.91
C VAL A 109 1.47 -7.94 -12.65
N ALA A 110 1.31 -7.90 -13.98
CA ALA A 110 1.18 -9.07 -14.84
C ALA A 110 2.43 -9.96 -14.78
N GLU A 111 3.62 -9.37 -14.91
CA GLU A 111 4.90 -10.08 -14.74
C GLU A 111 4.96 -10.78 -13.39
N ARG A 112 4.52 -10.08 -12.32
CA ARG A 112 4.55 -10.65 -10.98
C ARG A 112 3.57 -11.81 -10.76
N LEU A 113 2.37 -11.69 -11.32
CA LEU A 113 1.32 -12.71 -11.22
C LEU A 113 1.54 -13.89 -12.19
N GLY A 114 2.36 -13.72 -13.23
CA GLY A 114 2.46 -14.67 -14.33
C GLY A 114 1.15 -14.77 -15.12
N GLN A 115 0.42 -13.65 -15.25
CA GLN A 115 -0.89 -13.58 -15.91
C GLN A 115 -0.88 -12.54 -17.05
N PRO A 116 -1.85 -12.58 -17.99
CA PRO A 116 -2.02 -11.54 -19.01
C PRO A 116 -2.30 -10.15 -18.42
N GLU A 117 -1.81 -9.08 -19.06
CA GLU A 117 -2.01 -7.68 -18.61
C GLU A 117 -3.49 -7.26 -18.51
N ASP A 118 -4.38 -7.92 -19.24
CA ASP A 118 -5.83 -7.66 -19.27
C ASP A 118 -6.63 -8.59 -18.34
N SER A 119 -5.98 -9.38 -17.49
CA SER A 119 -6.67 -10.21 -16.51
C SER A 119 -7.37 -9.36 -15.43
N ALA A 120 -8.47 -9.89 -14.89
CA ALA A 120 -9.23 -9.21 -13.83
C ALA A 120 -8.40 -9.03 -12.55
N ASP A 121 -7.53 -9.99 -12.23
CA ASP A 121 -6.66 -9.92 -11.05
C ASP A 121 -5.57 -8.87 -11.23
N VAL A 122 -5.00 -8.74 -12.43
CA VAL A 122 -4.04 -7.68 -12.77
C VAL A 122 -4.69 -6.31 -12.61
N GLU A 123 -5.88 -6.11 -13.17
CA GLU A 123 -6.60 -4.84 -13.05
C GLU A 123 -6.93 -4.50 -11.59
N LEU A 124 -7.31 -5.50 -10.80
CA LEU A 124 -7.63 -5.33 -9.39
C LEU A 124 -6.40 -4.89 -8.58
N ILE A 125 -5.27 -5.59 -8.72
CA ILE A 125 -4.03 -5.25 -8.00
C ILE A 125 -3.45 -3.92 -8.51
N TYR A 126 -3.52 -3.65 -9.81
CA TYR A 126 -3.11 -2.37 -10.40
C TYR A 126 -3.83 -1.19 -9.75
N LYS A 127 -5.16 -1.24 -9.63
CA LYS A 127 -5.93 -0.20 -8.94
C LYS A 127 -5.61 -0.12 -7.44
N LYS A 128 -5.44 -1.26 -6.77
CA LYS A 128 -5.11 -1.31 -5.34
C LYS A 128 -3.75 -0.72 -5.02
N LEU A 129 -2.72 -1.00 -5.83
CA LEU A 129 -1.39 -0.43 -5.67
C LEU A 129 -1.39 1.08 -5.92
N TYR A 130 -2.13 1.57 -6.92
CA TYR A 130 -2.26 3.01 -7.09
C TYR A 130 -2.90 3.65 -5.86
N GLU A 131 -4.08 3.18 -5.47
CA GLU A 131 -4.86 3.73 -4.36
C GLU A 131 -4.10 3.73 -3.03
N ASN A 132 -3.42 2.63 -2.70
CA ASN A 132 -2.88 2.43 -1.35
C ASN A 132 -1.37 2.77 -1.25
N PHE A 133 -0.70 3.01 -2.37
CA PHE A 133 0.74 3.30 -2.39
C PHE A 133 1.10 4.52 -3.25
N VAL A 134 0.83 4.47 -4.56
CA VAL A 134 1.34 5.48 -5.51
C VAL A 134 0.64 6.83 -5.38
N GLU A 135 -0.67 6.84 -5.13
CA GLU A 135 -1.46 8.09 -5.04
C GLU A 135 -0.98 9.01 -3.92
N ALA A 136 -0.58 8.45 -2.77
CA ALA A 136 -0.06 9.24 -1.65
C ALA A 136 1.30 9.89 -1.99
N LEU A 137 2.11 9.21 -2.80
CA LEU A 137 3.37 9.75 -3.31
C LEU A 137 3.11 10.86 -4.33
N ASP A 138 2.19 10.63 -5.28
CA ASP A 138 1.76 11.63 -6.26
C ASP A 138 1.27 12.91 -5.59
N ALA A 139 0.45 12.76 -4.53
CA ALA A 139 -0.06 13.86 -3.74
C ALA A 139 1.07 14.61 -3.02
N HIS A 140 1.99 13.89 -2.36
CA HIS A 140 3.12 14.48 -1.65
C HIS A 140 3.99 15.33 -2.59
N ASP A 141 4.32 14.77 -3.75
CA ASP A 141 5.20 15.41 -4.73
C ASP A 141 4.55 16.64 -5.38
N ASN A 142 3.24 16.57 -5.65
CA ASN A 142 2.45 17.71 -6.13
C ASN A 142 2.08 18.73 -5.04
N GLY A 143 2.52 18.56 -3.79
CA GLY A 143 2.19 19.45 -2.67
C GLY A 143 0.72 19.44 -2.26
N ILE A 144 0.01 18.35 -2.50
CA ILE A 144 -1.41 18.17 -2.18
C ILE A 144 -1.55 17.70 -0.73
N SER A 145 -2.26 18.47 0.08
CA SER A 145 -2.55 18.11 1.47
C SER A 145 -3.74 17.15 1.57
N VAL A 146 -3.67 16.20 2.51
CA VAL A 146 -4.75 15.22 2.77
C VAL A 146 -6.08 15.90 3.10
N PHE A 147 -6.04 17.01 3.83
CA PHE A 147 -7.18 17.86 4.12
C PHE A 147 -6.89 19.28 3.65
N ASP A 148 -7.94 20.03 3.29
CA ASP A 148 -7.83 21.45 2.96
C ASP A 148 -7.24 22.24 4.16
N PRO A 149 -6.05 22.84 4.03
CA PRO A 149 -5.42 23.59 5.11
C PRO A 149 -6.29 24.75 5.62
N ALA A 150 -7.06 25.39 4.73
CA ALA A 150 -7.95 26.49 5.11
C ALA A 150 -9.13 25.98 5.95
N ALA A 151 -9.69 24.82 5.60
CA ALA A 151 -10.75 24.19 6.37
C ALA A 151 -10.26 23.72 7.75
N ILE A 152 -9.07 23.12 7.84
CA ILE A 152 -8.44 22.73 9.11
C ILE A 152 -8.22 23.95 10.02
N ALA A 153 -7.67 25.04 9.46
CA ALA A 153 -7.46 26.27 10.20
C ALA A 153 -8.78 26.89 10.68
N ALA A 154 -9.81 26.93 9.83
CA ALA A 154 -11.14 27.44 10.18
C ALA A 154 -11.81 26.61 11.29
N ALA A 155 -11.55 25.31 11.34
CA ALA A 155 -12.04 24.42 12.40
C ALA A 155 -11.22 24.49 13.71
N GLY A 156 -10.11 25.23 13.74
CA GLY A 156 -9.22 25.30 14.90
C GLY A 156 -8.58 23.96 15.26
N LEU A 157 -8.38 23.09 14.27
CA LEU A 157 -7.79 21.76 14.47
C LEU A 157 -6.27 21.83 14.29
N GLU A 158 -5.55 21.21 15.22
CA GLU A 158 -4.09 21.12 15.19
C GLU A 158 -3.62 19.66 15.18
N LYS A 159 -2.49 19.39 14.53
CA LYS A 159 -1.84 18.08 14.59
C LYS A 159 -1.39 17.81 16.03
N ARG A 160 -1.78 16.65 16.57
CA ARG A 160 -1.38 16.23 17.94
C ARG A 160 0.08 15.82 18.05
N PHE A 161 0.72 15.50 16.94
CA PHE A 161 2.13 15.09 16.86
C PHE A 161 2.67 15.35 15.46
N SER A 162 4.01 15.41 15.34
CA SER A 162 4.68 15.52 14.04
C SER A 162 4.92 14.14 13.44
N GLU A 163 4.68 14.01 12.13
CA GLU A 163 4.88 12.78 11.36
C GLU A 163 5.83 12.97 10.18
N GLY A 164 6.47 14.15 10.06
CA GLY A 164 7.27 14.50 8.88
C GLY A 164 8.50 13.61 8.64
N ALA A 165 8.95 12.87 9.66
CA ALA A 165 10.02 11.89 9.50
C ALA A 165 9.52 10.49 9.07
N PHE A 166 8.21 10.27 9.09
CA PHE A 166 7.55 8.97 8.96
C PHE A 166 6.77 8.88 7.64
N GLY A 167 7.47 9.00 6.51
CA GLY A 167 6.90 8.87 5.16
C GLY A 167 7.95 8.48 4.11
N LEU A 168 7.49 8.06 2.92
CA LEU A 168 8.37 7.62 1.82
C LEU A 168 9.29 8.74 1.34
N GLY A 169 8.78 9.97 1.20
CA GLY A 169 9.58 11.16 0.89
C GLY A 169 10.71 11.38 1.89
N ALA A 170 10.42 11.27 3.19
CA ALA A 170 11.44 11.38 4.24
C ALA A 170 12.44 10.21 4.22
N MET A 171 12.00 9.02 3.83
CA MET A 171 12.86 7.83 3.70
C MET A 171 13.92 8.02 2.61
N VAL A 172 13.50 8.45 1.42
CA VAL A 172 14.41 8.79 0.32
C VAL A 172 15.25 10.01 0.66
N GLY A 173 14.62 11.03 1.25
CA GLY A 173 15.28 12.26 1.71
C GLY A 173 16.52 12.00 2.58
N ARG A 174 16.46 10.99 3.47
CA ARG A 174 17.59 10.62 4.35
C ARG A 174 18.79 10.01 3.63
N LEU A 175 18.65 9.60 2.37
CA LEU A 175 19.73 9.04 1.55
C LEU A 175 20.43 10.09 0.68
N ASN A 176 19.92 11.34 0.67
CA ASN A 176 20.63 12.46 0.07
C ASN A 176 22.03 12.65 0.68
N PRO A 177 23.03 13.08 -0.11
CA PRO A 177 24.28 13.59 0.43
C PRO A 177 24.03 14.68 1.46
N LYS A 178 24.76 14.64 2.58
CA LYS A 178 24.69 15.73 3.56
C LYS A 178 25.47 16.92 3.02
N TRP A 179 25.05 18.13 3.39
CA TRP A 179 25.74 19.36 2.99
C TRP A 179 27.22 19.41 3.40
N ASN A 180 27.62 18.61 4.40
CA ASN A 180 28.97 18.52 4.93
C ASN A 180 29.65 17.16 4.66
N ASP A 181 29.11 16.33 3.79
CA ASP A 181 29.82 15.13 3.32
C ASP A 181 31.03 15.57 2.45
N PRO A 182 32.18 14.89 2.55
CA PRO A 182 33.30 15.16 1.65
C PRO A 182 32.88 14.86 0.22
N THR A 183 33.13 15.79 -0.69
CA THR A 183 32.86 15.63 -2.12
C THR A 183 34.18 15.44 -2.87
N PRO A 184 34.29 14.42 -3.75
CA PRO A 184 35.44 14.27 -4.63
C PRO A 184 35.72 15.57 -5.42
N SER A 185 36.99 15.88 -5.64
CA SER A 185 37.37 17.07 -6.42
C SER A 185 37.14 16.89 -7.92
N ASP A 186 37.20 15.65 -8.41
CA ASP A 186 36.86 15.33 -9.79
C ASP A 186 35.32 15.32 -9.96
N PRO A 187 34.75 16.10 -10.89
CA PRO A 187 33.30 16.16 -11.08
C PRO A 187 32.65 14.85 -11.48
N ALA A 188 33.35 13.99 -12.24
CA ALA A 188 32.80 12.70 -12.66
C ALA A 188 32.77 11.72 -11.49
N GLU A 189 33.82 11.70 -10.66
CA GLU A 189 33.84 10.92 -9.41
C GLU A 189 32.76 11.42 -8.43
N ALA A 190 32.54 12.73 -8.34
CA ALA A 190 31.50 13.31 -7.49
C ALA A 190 30.09 12.89 -7.96
N GLN A 191 29.80 12.98 -9.26
CA GLN A 191 28.51 12.52 -9.81
C GLN A 191 28.33 11.01 -9.63
N ALA A 192 29.37 10.21 -9.84
CA ALA A 192 29.31 8.76 -9.63
C ALA A 192 29.01 8.39 -8.16
N ALA A 193 29.59 9.11 -7.20
CA ALA A 193 29.29 8.92 -5.78
C ALA A 193 27.86 9.33 -5.41
N GLU A 194 27.34 10.41 -6.02
CA GLU A 194 25.93 10.82 -5.86
C GLU A 194 24.98 9.77 -6.47
N ASP A 195 25.27 9.28 -7.67
CA ASP A 195 24.47 8.28 -8.39
C ASP A 195 24.44 6.94 -7.67
N ALA A 196 25.54 6.55 -7.00
CA ALA A 196 25.56 5.38 -6.14
C ALA A 196 24.54 5.50 -5.00
N LYS A 197 24.50 6.65 -4.31
CA LYS A 197 23.50 6.93 -3.27
C LYS A 197 22.08 7.01 -3.83
N PHE A 198 21.89 7.56 -5.02
CA PHE A 198 20.58 7.56 -5.68
C PHE A 198 20.09 6.13 -5.96
N ASN A 199 20.96 5.24 -6.41
CA ASN A 199 20.57 3.83 -6.61
C ASN A 199 20.18 3.15 -5.29
N GLU A 200 20.86 3.46 -4.17
CA GLU A 200 20.42 3.02 -2.84
C GLU A 200 19.02 3.56 -2.49
N ALA A 201 18.74 4.82 -2.80
CA ALA A 201 17.43 5.45 -2.58
C ALA A 201 16.32 4.82 -3.41
N SER A 202 16.56 4.60 -4.71
CA SER A 202 15.65 3.93 -5.63
C SER A 202 15.36 2.50 -5.18
N ASN A 203 16.38 1.73 -4.80
CA ASN A 203 16.21 0.38 -4.25
C ASN A 203 15.40 0.40 -2.95
N ARG A 204 15.68 1.34 -2.03
CA ARG A 204 15.02 1.40 -0.72
C ARG A 204 13.53 1.66 -0.84
N ILE A 205 13.11 2.65 -1.61
CA ILE A 205 11.67 2.91 -1.81
C ILE A 205 11.02 1.78 -2.61
N GLY A 206 11.77 1.20 -3.55
CA GLY A 206 11.35 0.08 -4.36
C GLY A 206 11.09 -1.21 -3.58
N GLU A 207 11.86 -1.49 -2.53
CA GLU A 207 11.63 -2.62 -1.62
C GLU A 207 10.25 -2.54 -0.94
N GLU A 208 9.78 -1.33 -0.60
CA GLU A 208 8.45 -1.14 -0.03
C GLU A 208 7.35 -1.35 -1.07
N PHE A 209 7.55 -0.87 -2.31
CA PHE A 209 6.63 -1.13 -3.42
C PHE A 209 6.53 -2.63 -3.74
N ASP A 210 7.67 -3.31 -3.83
CA ASP A 210 7.73 -4.75 -4.13
C ASP A 210 7.08 -5.57 -3.01
N ARG A 211 7.27 -5.19 -1.75
CA ARG A 211 6.64 -5.84 -0.59
C ARG A 211 5.12 -5.72 -0.63
N ASP A 212 4.60 -4.56 -1.00
CA ASP A 212 3.16 -4.36 -1.16
C ASP A 212 2.60 -5.16 -2.33
N LEU A 213 3.26 -5.13 -3.49
CA LEU A 213 2.89 -5.93 -4.66
C LEU A 213 2.92 -7.44 -4.33
N ASP A 214 3.97 -7.91 -3.67
CA ASP A 214 4.09 -9.30 -3.19
C ASP A 214 2.99 -9.66 -2.19
N GLY A 215 2.69 -8.76 -1.25
CA GLY A 215 1.60 -8.92 -0.29
C GLY A 215 0.24 -9.04 -0.98
N TYR A 216 -0.01 -8.19 -1.99
CA TYR A 216 -1.25 -8.25 -2.76
C TYR A 216 -1.37 -9.55 -3.56
N ALA A 217 -0.32 -9.93 -4.28
CA ALA A 217 -0.29 -11.12 -5.13
C ALA A 217 -0.32 -12.43 -4.34
N GLY A 218 0.51 -12.55 -3.30
CA GLY A 218 0.75 -13.80 -2.58
C GLY A 218 -0.11 -14.02 -1.34
N SER A 219 -0.71 -12.96 -0.78
CA SER A 219 -1.48 -13.05 0.48
C SER A 219 -2.90 -12.49 0.36
N TRP A 220 -3.05 -11.24 -0.07
CA TRP A 220 -4.35 -10.58 -0.10
C TRP A 220 -5.28 -11.16 -1.17
N LEU A 221 -4.81 -11.36 -2.41
CA LEU A 221 -5.66 -11.86 -3.50
C LEU A 221 -6.17 -13.29 -3.23
N PRO A 222 -5.33 -14.26 -2.81
CA PRO A 222 -5.81 -15.60 -2.44
C PRO A 222 -6.81 -15.60 -1.28
N ALA A 223 -6.72 -14.64 -0.34
CA ALA A 223 -7.63 -14.53 0.79
C ALA A 223 -9.08 -14.22 0.36
N ARG A 224 -9.29 -13.66 -0.84
CA ARG A 224 -10.60 -13.26 -1.34
C ARG A 224 -11.61 -14.41 -1.30
N THR A 225 -11.24 -15.59 -1.79
CA THR A 225 -12.11 -16.76 -1.82
C THR A 225 -12.47 -17.23 -0.42
N ILE A 226 -11.50 -17.26 0.49
CA ILE A 226 -11.71 -17.67 1.90
C ILE A 226 -12.71 -16.73 2.58
N VAL A 227 -12.56 -15.42 2.40
CA VAL A 227 -13.46 -14.42 3.00
C VAL A 227 -14.85 -14.51 2.37
N GLN A 228 -14.93 -14.70 1.05
CA GLN A 228 -16.21 -14.88 0.35
C GLN A 228 -16.97 -16.12 0.85
N GLU A 229 -16.29 -17.24 1.04
CA GLU A 229 -16.88 -18.47 1.57
C GLU A 229 -17.35 -18.29 3.02
N ALA A 230 -16.50 -17.70 3.87
CA ALA A 230 -16.85 -17.37 5.25
C ALA A 230 -18.08 -16.44 5.31
N PHE A 231 -18.13 -15.44 4.42
CA PHE A 231 -19.24 -14.50 4.35
C PHE A 231 -20.53 -15.19 3.93
N THR A 232 -20.51 -16.11 2.97
CA THR A 232 -21.69 -16.89 2.57
C THR A 232 -22.18 -17.81 3.69
N LYS A 233 -21.26 -18.42 4.46
CA LYS A 233 -21.59 -19.34 5.57
C LYS A 233 -22.00 -18.63 6.87
N ARG A 234 -21.81 -17.32 7.00
CA ARG A 234 -21.91 -16.58 8.27
C ARG A 234 -23.24 -16.79 9.02
N THR A 235 -24.34 -16.98 8.30
CA THR A 235 -25.67 -17.20 8.89
C THR A 235 -25.81 -18.52 9.66
N GLN A 236 -24.86 -19.45 9.48
CA GLN A 236 -24.78 -20.70 10.23
C GLN A 236 -24.31 -20.48 11.69
N TYR A 237 -23.59 -19.38 11.95
CA TYR A 237 -23.06 -19.07 13.28
C TYR A 237 -23.90 -18.05 14.04
N ASP A 238 -24.62 -17.19 13.31
CA ASP A 238 -25.57 -16.20 13.79
C ASP A 238 -26.61 -15.93 12.71
N GLU A 239 -27.90 -16.09 12.99
CA GLU A 239 -28.96 -15.99 11.97
C GLU A 239 -29.00 -14.63 11.26
N GLN A 240 -28.58 -13.56 11.95
CA GLN A 240 -28.48 -12.20 11.37
C GLN A 240 -27.18 -11.96 10.59
N GLY A 241 -26.27 -12.94 10.57
CA GLY A 241 -25.02 -12.89 9.83
C GLY A 241 -23.98 -11.91 10.40
N ARG A 242 -24.03 -11.60 11.70
CA ARG A 242 -23.15 -10.63 12.36
C ARG A 242 -21.77 -11.21 12.72
N LEU A 243 -21.59 -12.52 12.50
CA LEU A 243 -20.41 -13.29 12.87
C LEU A 243 -19.74 -13.91 11.65
N LEU A 244 -18.54 -13.44 11.29
CA LEU A 244 -17.73 -14.03 10.23
C LEU A 244 -16.71 -15.00 10.85
N VAL A 245 -16.73 -16.27 10.45
CA VAL A 245 -15.78 -17.26 10.94
C VAL A 245 -14.81 -17.64 9.83
N LEU A 246 -13.52 -17.41 10.05
CA LEU A 246 -12.45 -17.86 9.16
C LEU A 246 -11.94 -19.22 9.67
N GLU A 247 -12.29 -20.27 8.93
CA GLU A 247 -11.88 -21.64 9.24
C GLU A 247 -10.37 -21.81 8.99
N GLY A 248 -9.68 -22.55 9.86
CA GLY A 248 -8.24 -22.82 9.74
C GLY A 248 -7.36 -21.74 10.34
N GLN A 249 -7.30 -20.54 9.75
CA GLN A 249 -6.44 -19.44 10.24
C GLN A 249 -6.95 -18.05 9.84
N SER A 250 -6.34 -17.01 10.39
CA SER A 250 -6.58 -15.63 9.94
C SER A 250 -6.03 -15.41 8.53
N VAL A 251 -6.73 -14.59 7.75
CA VAL A 251 -6.30 -14.10 6.43
C VAL A 251 -6.55 -12.59 6.35
N PRO A 252 -5.95 -11.84 5.41
CA PRO A 252 -6.30 -10.45 5.16
C PRO A 252 -7.79 -10.31 4.79
N TRP A 253 -8.65 -10.01 5.78
CA TRP A 253 -10.10 -10.10 5.61
C TRP A 253 -10.82 -8.76 5.44
N LYS A 254 -10.27 -7.68 6.00
CA LYS A 254 -10.95 -6.37 6.13
C LYS A 254 -11.45 -5.83 4.79
N ASP A 255 -10.54 -5.66 3.84
CA ASP A 255 -10.83 -5.03 2.55
C ASP A 255 -11.84 -5.86 1.72
N HIS A 256 -11.70 -7.20 1.76
CA HIS A 256 -12.66 -8.12 1.13
C HIS A 256 -14.03 -8.05 1.79
N LEU A 257 -14.09 -8.06 3.12
CA LEU A 257 -15.35 -7.94 3.86
C LEU A 257 -16.09 -6.64 3.50
N TYR A 258 -15.40 -5.50 3.52
CA TYR A 258 -16.02 -4.22 3.20
C TYR A 258 -16.53 -4.18 1.76
N THR A 259 -15.81 -4.81 0.82
CA THR A 259 -16.26 -4.96 -0.57
C THR A 259 -17.53 -5.80 -0.67
N LEU A 260 -17.63 -6.89 0.11
CA LEU A 260 -18.80 -7.78 0.10
C LEU A 260 -20.05 -7.15 0.74
N GLU A 261 -19.86 -6.24 1.69
CA GLU A 261 -20.95 -5.55 2.37
C GLU A 261 -21.54 -4.40 1.53
N ASP A 262 -20.81 -3.92 0.51
CA ASP A 262 -21.25 -2.89 -0.45
C ASP A 262 -21.97 -1.70 0.23
N GLY A 263 -21.35 -1.16 1.28
CA GLY A 263 -21.88 -0.02 2.03
C GLY A 263 -23.00 -0.35 3.03
N THR A 264 -23.40 -1.62 3.18
CA THR A 264 -24.35 -2.09 4.20
C THR A 264 -23.63 -2.96 5.25
N PRO A 265 -23.10 -2.36 6.33
CA PRO A 265 -22.45 -3.09 7.41
C PRO A 265 -23.37 -4.18 7.99
N SER A 266 -22.87 -5.41 8.07
CA SER A 266 -23.61 -6.55 8.62
C SER A 266 -22.79 -7.34 9.63
N VAL A 267 -21.48 -7.51 9.40
CA VAL A 267 -20.58 -8.24 10.29
C VAL A 267 -20.05 -7.32 11.39
N LEU A 268 -20.11 -7.80 12.64
CA LEU A 268 -19.64 -7.08 13.83
C LEU A 268 -18.37 -7.72 14.41
N TYR A 269 -18.25 -9.04 14.32
CA TYR A 269 -17.12 -9.79 14.86
C TYR A 269 -16.58 -10.80 13.84
N VAL A 270 -15.26 -10.92 13.79
CA VAL A 270 -14.54 -11.94 13.03
C VAL A 270 -13.86 -12.91 13.99
N LEU A 271 -14.11 -14.21 13.81
CA LEU A 271 -13.50 -15.29 14.60
C LEU A 271 -12.50 -16.06 13.76
N TYR A 272 -11.32 -16.35 14.33
CA TYR A 272 -10.29 -17.15 13.68
C TYR A 272 -9.36 -17.79 14.71
N ALA A 273 -8.76 -18.92 14.36
CA ALA A 273 -7.69 -19.51 15.15
C ALA A 273 -6.41 -18.65 15.05
N GLU A 274 -5.68 -18.50 16.16
CA GLU A 274 -4.41 -17.77 16.21
C GLU A 274 -3.34 -18.41 15.29
N LYS A 275 -3.47 -19.72 15.06
CA LYS A 275 -2.56 -20.52 14.24
C LYS A 275 -3.33 -21.66 13.56
N PRO A 276 -2.82 -22.22 12.46
CA PRO A 276 -3.50 -23.30 11.73
C PRO A 276 -3.49 -24.66 12.45
N GLU A 277 -2.73 -24.82 13.53
CA GLU A 277 -2.63 -26.11 14.22
C GLU A 277 -3.88 -26.45 15.06
N PRO A 278 -4.27 -27.74 15.14
CA PRO A 278 -5.33 -28.17 16.04
C PRO A 278 -5.08 -27.76 17.50
N GLY A 279 -6.12 -27.27 18.17
CA GLY A 279 -6.03 -26.81 19.56
C GLY A 279 -5.44 -25.39 19.72
N ALA A 280 -5.21 -24.67 18.62
CA ALA A 280 -4.89 -23.25 18.69
C ALA A 280 -6.01 -22.47 19.38
N LYS A 281 -5.59 -21.46 20.15
CA LYS A 281 -6.50 -20.48 20.74
C LYS A 281 -7.20 -19.68 19.64
N TRP A 282 -8.38 -19.16 19.95
CA TRP A 282 -9.22 -18.42 19.04
C TRP A 282 -9.26 -16.94 19.39
N ARG A 283 -9.29 -16.11 18.36
CA ARG A 283 -9.47 -14.67 18.45
C ARG A 283 -10.91 -14.30 18.14
N ILE A 284 -11.36 -13.26 18.82
CA ILE A 284 -12.54 -12.48 18.50
C ILE A 284 -12.08 -11.07 18.19
N GLN A 285 -12.21 -10.65 16.93
CA GLN A 285 -11.80 -9.32 16.48
C GLN A 285 -13.03 -8.52 16.07
N CYS A 286 -13.16 -7.32 16.61
CA CYS A 286 -14.22 -6.39 16.21
C CYS A 286 -13.96 -5.85 14.81
N VAL A 287 -15.01 -5.74 14.00
CA VAL A 287 -14.92 -5.09 12.70
C VAL A 287 -14.91 -3.56 12.90
N PRO A 288 -13.88 -2.85 12.42
CA PRO A 288 -13.87 -1.38 12.44
C PRO A 288 -14.98 -0.74 11.61
N GLU A 289 -15.34 0.50 11.91
CA GLU A 289 -16.33 1.25 11.11
C GLU A 289 -15.87 1.47 9.66
N SER A 290 -14.56 1.66 9.47
CA SER A 290 -13.91 1.79 8.16
C SER A 290 -12.51 1.18 8.18
N LYS A 291 -11.86 1.06 7.02
CA LYS A 291 -10.53 0.42 6.87
C LYS A 291 -9.47 0.97 7.84
N ASP A 292 -9.46 2.29 8.04
CA ASP A 292 -8.45 2.99 8.84
C ASP A 292 -8.97 3.48 10.20
N SER A 293 -10.21 3.12 10.56
CA SER A 293 -10.81 3.53 11.83
C SER A 293 -10.26 2.71 13.00
N PHE A 294 -9.94 3.40 14.10
CA PHE A 294 -9.72 2.77 15.40
C PHE A 294 -11.03 2.51 16.17
N VAL A 295 -12.16 2.96 15.64
CA VAL A 295 -13.50 2.75 16.21
C VAL A 295 -14.08 1.45 15.64
N SER A 296 -14.51 0.57 16.55
CA SER A 296 -15.20 -0.69 16.21
C SER A 296 -16.69 -0.46 16.01
N ARG A 297 -17.31 -1.12 15.02
CA ARG A 297 -18.78 -1.11 14.83
C ARG A 297 -19.51 -1.54 16.11
N LYS A 298 -18.97 -2.56 16.78
CA LYS A 298 -19.36 -2.95 18.13
C LYS A 298 -18.12 -3.43 18.90
N PRO A 299 -17.57 -2.60 19.81
CA PRO A 299 -16.45 -3.02 20.65
C PRO A 299 -16.91 -4.06 21.67
N LEU A 300 -15.97 -4.89 22.15
CA LEU A 300 -16.25 -5.85 23.21
C LEU A 300 -16.71 -5.15 24.50
N PRO A 301 -17.55 -5.80 25.33
CA PRO A 301 -18.13 -5.21 26.53
C PRO A 301 -17.09 -4.52 27.42
N GLU A 302 -17.40 -3.31 27.88
CA GLU A 302 -16.50 -2.51 28.70
C GLU A 302 -16.05 -3.26 29.96
N ALA A 303 -16.96 -3.99 30.59
CA ALA A 303 -16.68 -4.83 31.75
C ALA A 303 -15.58 -5.88 31.51
N TRP A 304 -15.32 -6.28 30.26
CA TRP A 304 -14.29 -7.29 29.95
C TRP A 304 -12.92 -6.67 29.67
N ARG A 305 -12.87 -5.38 29.31
CA ARG A 305 -11.68 -4.74 28.73
C ARG A 305 -10.53 -4.68 29.74
N GLY A 306 -9.35 -5.11 29.32
CA GLY A 306 -8.15 -5.13 30.16
C GLY A 306 -8.03 -6.38 31.06
N PHE A 307 -9.08 -7.20 31.16
CA PHE A 307 -9.05 -8.44 31.94
C PHE A 307 -8.58 -9.65 31.14
N ARG A 308 -8.10 -10.66 31.86
CA ARG A 308 -7.45 -11.85 31.30
C ARG A 308 -7.77 -13.12 32.09
N ASP A 309 -7.59 -14.26 31.43
CA ASP A 309 -7.60 -15.60 32.04
C ASP A 309 -8.78 -15.81 33.03
N ALA A 310 -8.53 -16.40 34.22
CA ALA A 310 -9.57 -16.78 35.17
C ALA A 310 -10.41 -15.60 35.70
N GLU A 311 -9.85 -14.39 35.74
CA GLU A 311 -10.58 -13.19 36.13
C GLU A 311 -11.62 -12.83 35.05
N LEU A 312 -11.22 -12.90 33.78
CA LEU A 312 -12.13 -12.70 32.65
C LEU A 312 -13.16 -13.85 32.55
N ASP A 313 -12.80 -15.08 32.89
CA ASP A 313 -13.76 -16.20 32.98
C ASP A 313 -14.88 -15.86 33.98
N GLY A 314 -14.52 -15.35 35.16
CA GLY A 314 -15.47 -14.95 36.20
C GLY A 314 -16.37 -13.78 35.78
N ILE A 315 -15.79 -12.73 35.18
CA ILE A 315 -16.54 -11.53 34.74
C ILE A 315 -17.46 -11.85 33.57
N SER A 316 -16.95 -12.58 32.57
CA SER A 316 -17.71 -12.90 31.37
C SER A 316 -18.68 -14.06 31.59
N GLY A 317 -18.45 -14.91 32.60
CA GLY A 317 -19.17 -16.17 32.78
C GLY A 317 -18.89 -17.19 31.68
N ILE A 318 -17.80 -17.02 30.92
CA ILE A 318 -17.42 -17.87 29.80
C ILE A 318 -16.06 -18.49 30.15
N PRO A 319 -15.95 -19.82 30.24
CA PRO A 319 -14.69 -20.45 30.61
C PRO A 319 -13.64 -20.33 29.48
N GLY A 320 -12.37 -20.31 29.88
CA GLY A 320 -11.26 -20.41 28.94
C GLY A 320 -10.95 -19.13 28.18
N CYS A 321 -11.41 -17.97 28.64
CA CYS A 321 -11.00 -16.69 28.13
C CYS A 321 -9.47 -16.50 28.28
N VAL A 322 -8.87 -15.79 27.32
CA VAL A 322 -7.43 -15.49 27.29
C VAL A 322 -7.21 -14.03 27.64
N PHE A 323 -7.90 -13.11 26.94
CA PHE A 323 -7.89 -11.67 27.25
C PHE A 323 -8.97 -10.92 26.47
N VAL A 324 -9.21 -9.67 26.87
CA VAL A 324 -9.80 -8.61 26.03
C VAL A 324 -8.91 -7.37 26.11
N HIS A 325 -8.56 -6.78 24.97
CA HIS A 325 -7.72 -5.57 24.93
C HIS A 325 -8.41 -4.41 25.66
N ALA A 326 -7.65 -3.51 26.29
CA ALA A 326 -8.21 -2.39 27.08
C ALA A 326 -9.12 -1.46 26.24
N ALA A 327 -8.79 -1.26 24.97
CA ALA A 327 -9.65 -0.53 24.02
C ALA A 327 -10.84 -1.33 23.47
N GLY A 328 -10.94 -2.64 23.76
CA GLY A 328 -12.09 -3.48 23.41
C GLY A 328 -12.19 -3.96 21.96
N PHE A 329 -11.19 -3.72 21.10
CA PHE A 329 -11.26 -4.09 19.67
C PHE A 329 -10.91 -5.57 19.38
N ILE A 330 -10.33 -6.29 20.34
CA ILE A 330 -9.95 -7.69 20.16
C ILE A 330 -9.93 -8.42 21.51
N GLY A 331 -10.24 -9.71 21.48
CA GLY A 331 -10.08 -10.62 22.60
C GLY A 331 -9.77 -12.04 22.12
N GLY A 332 -9.78 -13.01 23.04
CA GLY A 332 -9.60 -14.40 22.68
C GLY A 332 -10.04 -15.40 23.74
N ASN A 333 -10.25 -16.63 23.28
CA ASN A 333 -10.61 -17.79 24.09
C ASN A 333 -9.73 -18.99 23.69
N LYS A 334 -9.60 -19.99 24.55
CA LYS A 334 -8.88 -21.23 24.27
C LYS A 334 -9.54 -22.08 23.18
N THR A 335 -10.85 -21.96 23.00
CA THR A 335 -11.61 -22.77 22.03
C THR A 335 -12.45 -21.90 21.10
N PHE A 336 -12.85 -22.48 19.96
CA PHE A 336 -13.79 -21.86 19.02
C PHE A 336 -15.13 -21.59 19.72
N GLU A 337 -15.66 -22.58 20.43
CA GLU A 337 -16.94 -22.50 21.13
C GLU A 337 -16.94 -21.37 22.16
N GLY A 338 -15.86 -21.22 22.92
CA GLY A 338 -15.73 -20.13 23.88
C GLY A 338 -15.61 -18.76 23.19
N ALA A 339 -14.87 -18.66 22.08
CA ALA A 339 -14.80 -17.41 21.30
C ALA A 339 -16.16 -17.05 20.68
N LYS A 340 -16.91 -18.04 20.19
CA LYS A 340 -18.28 -17.87 19.69
C LYS A 340 -19.23 -17.42 20.82
N GLN A 341 -19.14 -18.02 22.00
CA GLN A 341 -19.92 -17.59 23.17
C GLN A 341 -19.59 -16.16 23.59
N MET A 342 -18.30 -15.77 23.58
CA MET A 342 -17.90 -14.38 23.84
C MET A 342 -18.55 -13.44 22.84
N ALA A 343 -18.53 -13.79 21.55
CA ALA A 343 -19.11 -12.94 20.52
C ALA A 343 -20.63 -12.82 20.63
N LEU A 344 -21.33 -13.94 20.81
CA LEU A 344 -22.78 -13.95 20.98
C LEU A 344 -23.20 -13.17 22.22
N LYS A 345 -22.55 -13.40 23.37
CA LYS A 345 -22.83 -12.64 24.58
C LYS A 345 -22.55 -11.15 24.38
N ALA A 346 -21.47 -10.81 23.68
CA ALA A 346 -21.16 -9.43 23.34
C ALA A 346 -22.18 -8.79 22.37
N LEU A 347 -22.95 -9.55 21.58
CA LEU A 347 -24.01 -9.01 20.72
C LEU A 347 -25.20 -8.50 21.55
N ASP A 348 -25.47 -9.12 22.70
CA ASP A 348 -26.65 -8.88 23.53
C ASP A 348 -26.47 -7.78 24.59
N VAL A 349 -25.25 -7.24 24.75
CA VAL A 349 -24.93 -6.18 25.74
C VAL A 349 -24.73 -4.81 25.11
#